data_AF-A0A9P4E041-F1
#
_entry.id   AF-A0A9P4E041-F1
#
_cell.length_a   1.000
_cell.length_b   1.000
_cell.length_c   1.000
_cell.angle_alpha   90.00
_cell.angle_beta   90.00
_cell.angle_gamma   90.00
#
_symmetry.space_group_name_H-M   'P 1'
#
loop_
_entity.id
_entity.type
_entity.pdbx_description
1 polymer ?
#
loop_
_entity_poly.entity_id
_entity_poly.type
_entity_poly.pdbx_seq_one_letter_code
_entity_poly.pdbx_strand_id
1 'polypeptide(L)'
;MKKQLVHNIMNWRTLLGTLILISSWSVQSCKDDEPIKWVDLRYKAADSYTIAASGKETVSIQVKSTDPWIVYSNHSDWCTISPNQGEANELYDVQITYTPNTSLDDRTDTVTIKSDYWIGKEVSIIQKGIAYLTLENADDLLLEKEETTYSFNVKSNQNWSAAVTEGDE
;
A
#
# COMPACT_ATOMS: atom_id res chain seq x y z
N MET A 1 64.29 6.77 69.47
CA MET A 1 65.59 6.12 69.71
C MET A 1 65.92 5.23 68.50
N LYS A 2 67.21 5.01 68.22
CA LYS A 2 67.82 4.62 66.95
C LYS A 2 67.43 3.24 66.36
N LYS A 3 67.41 3.22 65.01
CA LYS A 3 67.77 2.19 64.00
C LYS A 3 68.00 0.74 64.47
N GLN A 4 67.47 -0.22 63.69
CA GLN A 4 68.32 -1.21 63.00
C GLN A 4 67.74 -1.66 61.65
N LEU A 5 68.64 -1.66 60.66
CA LEU A 5 68.53 -2.17 59.30
C LEU A 5 68.97 -3.63 59.30
N VAL A 6 68.23 -4.51 58.62
CA VAL A 6 68.78 -5.76 58.08
C VAL A 6 68.36 -5.86 56.62
N HIS A 7 69.32 -5.67 55.73
CA HIS A 7 69.24 -6.10 54.33
C HIS A 7 69.52 -7.60 54.30
N ASN A 8 68.73 -8.39 53.56
CA ASN A 8 69.24 -9.65 53.03
C ASN A 8 68.59 -10.06 51.70
N ILE A 9 69.35 -9.79 50.63
CA ILE A 9 69.57 -10.59 49.42
C ILE A 9 68.35 -10.96 48.56
N MET A 10 68.18 -10.15 47.52
CA MET A 10 67.51 -10.46 46.26
C MET A 10 68.22 -11.63 45.55
N ASN A 11 67.53 -12.75 45.35
CA ASN A 11 68.06 -13.89 44.61
C ASN A 11 67.57 -13.85 43.15
N TRP A 12 68.35 -13.16 42.31
CA TRP A 12 68.19 -12.99 40.86
C TRP A 12 68.51 -14.28 40.10
N ARG A 13 67.81 -15.40 40.32
CA ARG A 13 68.00 -16.63 39.51
C ARG A 13 66.75 -17.48 39.27
N THR A 14 65.56 -16.87 39.27
CA THR A 14 64.32 -17.52 38.79
C THR A 14 63.59 -16.63 37.78
N LEU A 15 64.38 -16.02 36.88
CA LEU A 15 63.94 -15.21 35.76
C LEU A 15 64.01 -16.07 34.48
N LEU A 16 63.36 -17.24 34.46
CA LEU A 16 63.14 -18.08 33.27
C LEU A 16 62.20 -19.25 33.64
N GLY A 17 60.89 -19.00 33.77
CA GLY A 17 59.99 -20.08 34.21
C GLY A 17 58.50 -19.81 34.35
N THR A 18 57.97 -18.67 33.88
CA THR A 18 56.52 -18.44 33.80
C THR A 18 56.16 -17.79 32.47
N LEU A 19 56.39 -18.56 31.40
CA LEU A 19 55.62 -18.41 30.17
C LEU A 19 54.25 -19.05 30.46
N ILE A 20 53.17 -18.46 29.93
CA ILE A 20 51.73 -18.85 30.04
C ILE A 20 50.95 -18.07 31.14
N LEU A 21 49.82 -17.49 30.70
CA LEU A 21 48.71 -16.84 31.43
C LEU A 21 48.68 -15.30 31.49
N ILE A 22 48.75 -14.64 30.33
CA ILE A 22 47.89 -13.45 30.08
C ILE A 22 47.35 -13.53 28.65
N SER A 23 46.58 -14.58 28.37
CA SER A 23 45.59 -14.52 27.30
C SER A 23 44.29 -14.03 27.92
N SER A 24 43.60 -13.14 27.20
CA SER A 24 42.17 -12.87 27.35
C SER A 24 41.77 -11.71 28.27
N TRP A 25 42.10 -10.48 27.85
CA TRP A 25 41.18 -9.34 27.99
C TRP A 25 40.91 -8.73 26.62
N SER A 26 40.30 -9.54 25.76
CA SER A 26 39.63 -9.07 24.55
C SER A 26 38.54 -10.09 24.26
N VAL A 27 37.43 -9.98 24.98
CA VAL A 27 36.15 -10.59 24.61
C VAL A 27 35.16 -9.44 24.60
N GLN A 28 35.11 -8.77 23.45
CA GLN A 28 34.05 -8.92 22.46
C GLN A 28 32.77 -8.23 22.98
N SER A 29 32.65 -6.94 22.67
CA SER A 29 31.34 -6.28 22.58
C SER A 29 30.59 -6.90 21.40
N CYS A 30 30.10 -8.13 21.55
CA CYS A 30 29.04 -8.63 20.68
C CYS A 30 27.82 -7.77 20.98
N LYS A 31 27.52 -6.83 20.08
CA LYS A 31 26.11 -6.50 19.87
C LYS A 31 25.54 -7.78 19.27
N ASP A 32 24.77 -8.51 20.04
CA ASP A 32 23.96 -9.60 19.49
C ASP A 32 23.06 -8.93 18.44
N ASP A 33 23.41 -9.10 17.17
CA ASP A 33 22.56 -8.71 16.06
C ASP A 33 21.29 -9.55 16.20
N GLU A 34 20.18 -8.93 16.64
CA GLU A 34 18.91 -9.63 16.76
C GLU A 34 18.58 -10.30 15.42
N PRO A 35 18.12 -11.56 15.43
CA PRO A 35 17.81 -12.26 14.19
C PRO A 35 16.75 -11.48 13.42
N ILE A 36 17.06 -11.13 12.16
CA ILE A 36 16.13 -10.46 11.25
C ILE A 36 14.84 -11.28 11.18
N LYS A 37 13.73 -10.69 11.61
CA LYS A 37 12.41 -11.32 11.53
C LYS A 37 11.93 -11.31 10.09
N TRP A 38 11.60 -12.49 9.56
CA TRP A 38 11.06 -12.66 8.22
C TRP A 38 9.55 -12.85 8.28
N VAL A 39 8.80 -12.06 7.51
CA VAL A 39 7.34 -12.17 7.40
C VAL A 39 6.98 -12.73 6.02
N ASP A 40 6.15 -13.78 5.99
CA ASP A 40 5.56 -14.29 4.75
C ASP A 40 4.15 -13.71 4.60
N LEU A 41 4.06 -12.55 3.94
CA LEU A 41 2.81 -11.86 3.63
C LEU A 41 2.34 -12.23 2.21
N ARG A 42 1.23 -12.94 2.13
CA ARG A 42 0.61 -13.39 0.88
C ARG A 42 -0.73 -12.71 0.67
N TYR A 43 -0.99 -12.36 -0.58
CA TYR A 43 -2.24 -11.72 -0.96
C TYR A 43 -2.72 -12.25 -2.31
N LYS A 44 -4.04 -12.28 -2.48
CA LYS A 44 -4.70 -12.51 -3.76
C LYS A 44 -5.47 -11.24 -4.13
N ALA A 45 -4.83 -10.40 -4.94
CA ALA A 45 -5.36 -9.12 -5.41
C ALA A 45 -4.78 -8.80 -6.79
N ALA A 46 -5.57 -8.17 -7.66
CA ALA A 46 -5.06 -7.55 -8.89
C ALA A 46 -4.18 -6.32 -8.56
N ASP A 47 -3.45 -5.80 -9.54
CA ASP A 47 -2.67 -4.56 -9.38
C ASP A 47 -3.57 -3.33 -9.40
N SER A 48 -4.68 -3.42 -10.14
CA SER A 48 -5.68 -2.37 -10.20
C SER A 48 -7.09 -2.93 -10.33
N TYR A 49 -8.06 -2.18 -9.80
CA TYR A 49 -9.48 -2.39 -10.03
C TYR A 49 -10.11 -1.10 -10.57
N THR A 50 -11.11 -1.23 -11.43
CA THR A 50 -11.96 -0.12 -11.85
C THR A 50 -13.39 -0.41 -11.43
N ILE A 51 -14.02 0.53 -10.72
CA ILE A 51 -15.40 0.43 -10.24
C ILE A 51 -16.23 1.60 -10.74
N ALA A 52 -17.54 1.40 -10.85
CA ALA A 52 -18.46 2.45 -11.26
C ALA A 52 -18.56 3.58 -10.22
N ALA A 53 -18.97 4.76 -10.69
CA ALA A 53 -19.25 5.93 -9.86
C ALA A 53 -20.26 5.65 -8.74
N SER A 54 -21.14 4.66 -8.92
CA SER A 54 -22.18 4.33 -7.94
C SER A 54 -21.66 3.82 -6.60
N GLY A 55 -20.42 3.31 -6.53
CA GLY A 55 -19.85 2.75 -5.28
C GLY A 55 -20.54 1.49 -4.77
N LYS A 56 -21.45 0.88 -5.55
CA LYS A 56 -22.18 -0.35 -5.15
C LYS A 56 -21.32 -1.61 -5.27
N GLU A 57 -20.25 -1.53 -6.04
CA GLU A 57 -19.31 -2.64 -6.24
C GLU A 57 -18.43 -2.79 -5.00
N THR A 58 -18.14 -4.05 -4.66
CA THR A 58 -17.19 -4.39 -3.60
C THR A 58 -15.95 -4.99 -4.23
N VAL A 59 -14.78 -4.47 -3.88
CA VAL A 59 -13.51 -5.08 -4.26
C VAL A 59 -13.12 -6.09 -3.19
N SER A 60 -12.96 -7.35 -3.60
CA SER A 60 -12.58 -8.45 -2.73
C SER A 60 -11.12 -8.84 -2.96
N ILE A 61 -10.34 -8.88 -1.89
CA ILE A 61 -8.98 -9.40 -1.87
C ILE A 61 -8.84 -10.46 -0.77
N GLN A 62 -7.84 -11.32 -0.87
CA GLN A 62 -7.51 -12.25 0.22
C GLN A 62 -6.15 -11.91 0.80
N VAL A 63 -6.00 -11.99 2.13
CA VAL A 63 -4.74 -11.74 2.84
C VAL A 63 -4.46 -12.88 3.81
N LYS A 64 -3.22 -13.36 3.81
CA LYS A 64 -2.69 -14.32 4.78
C LYS A 64 -1.25 -13.95 5.12
N SER A 65 -0.89 -13.96 6.39
CA SER A 65 0.44 -13.56 6.85
C SER A 65 0.90 -14.46 8.00
N THR A 66 2.20 -14.64 8.20
CA THR A 66 2.76 -15.29 9.40
C THR A 66 2.66 -14.42 10.65
N ASP A 67 2.34 -13.14 10.47
CA ASP A 67 2.26 -12.10 11.50
C ASP A 67 0.99 -11.28 11.33
N PRO A 68 0.54 -10.54 12.37
CA PRO A 68 -0.55 -9.59 12.22
C PRO A 68 -0.32 -8.64 11.04
N TRP A 69 -1.42 -8.31 10.36
CA TRP A 69 -1.41 -7.50 9.16
C TRP A 69 -2.52 -6.47 9.18
N ILE A 70 -2.35 -5.42 8.37
CA ILE A 70 -3.33 -4.35 8.17
C ILE A 70 -3.46 -4.04 6.68
N VAL A 71 -4.69 -3.75 6.26
CA VAL A 71 -5.05 -3.19 4.96
C VAL A 71 -5.67 -1.82 5.20
N TYR A 72 -5.13 -0.78 4.58
CA TYR A 72 -5.60 0.58 4.77
C TYR A 72 -5.59 1.38 3.47
N SER A 73 -6.43 2.42 3.46
CA SER A 73 -6.45 3.49 2.46
C SER A 73 -6.22 4.80 3.19
N ASN A 74 -5.63 5.79 2.50
CA ASN A 74 -5.51 7.16 3.01
C ASN A 74 -6.82 7.95 2.89
N HIS A 75 -7.89 7.35 2.37
CA HIS A 75 -9.17 7.96 2.08
C HIS A 75 -10.30 7.39 2.93
N SER A 76 -10.14 7.42 4.26
CA SER A 76 -11.15 6.93 5.22
C SER A 76 -12.49 7.68 5.16
N ASP A 77 -12.54 8.82 4.48
CA ASP A 77 -13.73 9.63 4.25
C ASP A 77 -14.66 9.05 3.17
N TRP A 78 -14.13 8.26 2.23
CA TRP A 78 -14.93 7.62 1.18
C TRP A 78 -14.58 6.17 0.87
N CYS A 79 -13.60 5.58 1.57
CA CYS A 79 -13.24 4.15 1.52
C CYS A 79 -13.52 3.47 2.86
N THR A 80 -14.14 2.30 2.82
CA THR A 80 -14.31 1.42 3.99
C THR A 80 -13.72 0.05 3.70
N ILE A 81 -12.98 -0.51 4.66
CA ILE A 81 -12.29 -1.80 4.53
C ILE A 81 -12.68 -2.68 5.71
N SER A 82 -13.11 -3.92 5.43
CA SER A 82 -13.53 -4.86 6.48
C SER A 82 -13.24 -6.33 6.11
N PRO A 83 -12.56 -7.09 6.98
CA PRO A 83 -11.76 -6.59 8.11
C PRO A 83 -10.56 -5.80 7.58
N ASN A 84 -10.17 -4.71 8.25
CA ASN A 84 -8.99 -3.94 7.89
C ASN A 84 -7.70 -4.46 8.54
N GLN A 85 -7.79 -5.46 9.41
CA GLN A 85 -6.68 -6.10 10.08
C GLN A 85 -6.97 -7.59 10.25
N GLY A 86 -5.94 -8.40 10.47
CA GLY A 86 -6.12 -9.80 10.80
C GLY A 86 -4.93 -10.41 11.52
N GLU A 87 -5.20 -11.56 12.13
CA GLU A 87 -4.24 -12.28 12.94
C GLU A 87 -3.31 -13.16 12.09
N ALA A 88 -2.23 -13.60 12.73
CA ALA A 88 -1.24 -14.48 12.13
C ALA A 88 -1.83 -15.85 11.72
N ASN A 89 -1.33 -16.38 10.61
CA ASN A 89 -1.56 -17.73 10.06
C ASN A 89 -2.99 -18.04 9.60
N GLU A 90 -3.90 -17.09 9.68
CA GLU A 90 -5.27 -17.19 9.17
C GLU A 90 -5.41 -16.53 7.79
N LEU A 91 -6.35 -17.04 6.99
CA LEU A 91 -6.72 -16.45 5.69
C LEU A 91 -7.98 -15.62 5.87
N TYR A 92 -7.94 -14.38 5.41
CA TYR A 92 -9.08 -13.46 5.49
C TYR A 92 -9.51 -13.00 4.10
N ASP A 93 -10.83 -12.93 3.92
CA ASP A 93 -11.46 -12.24 2.78
C ASP A 93 -11.72 -10.78 3.20
N VAL A 94 -10.99 -9.86 2.59
CA VAL A 94 -11.07 -8.42 2.86
C VAL A 94 -11.93 -7.75 1.81
N GLN A 95 -12.97 -7.07 2.28
CA GLN A 95 -13.93 -6.34 1.46
C GLN A 95 -13.62 -4.84 1.52
N ILE A 96 -13.45 -4.23 0.35
CA ILE A 96 -13.20 -2.80 0.19
C ILE A 96 -14.40 -2.19 -0.54
N THR A 97 -15.02 -1.20 0.07
CA THR A 97 -16.19 -0.49 -0.47
C THR A 97 -15.96 1.01 -0.50
N TYR A 98 -16.65 1.67 -1.43
CA TYR A 98 -16.49 3.10 -1.67
C TYR A 98 -17.83 3.81 -1.65
N THR A 99 -17.85 5.04 -1.15
CA THR A 99 -19.02 5.91 -1.33
C THR A 99 -19.18 6.27 -2.82
N PRO A 100 -20.38 6.65 -3.28
CA PRO A 100 -20.55 7.11 -4.65
C PRO A 100 -19.65 8.30 -4.98
N ASN A 101 -18.99 8.29 -6.13
CA ASN A 101 -18.31 9.45 -6.68
C ASN A 101 -19.34 10.33 -7.39
N THR A 102 -19.54 11.55 -6.90
CA THR A 102 -20.49 12.51 -7.50
C THR A 102 -19.85 13.52 -8.45
N SER A 103 -18.52 13.47 -8.63
CA SER A 103 -17.80 14.28 -9.62
C SER A 103 -17.96 13.69 -11.03
N LEU A 104 -17.76 14.53 -12.05
CA LEU A 104 -17.65 14.08 -13.45
C LEU A 104 -16.30 13.40 -13.73
N ASP A 105 -15.29 13.71 -12.93
CA ASP A 105 -13.95 13.16 -13.06
C ASP A 105 -13.79 11.86 -12.27
N ASP A 106 -12.98 10.94 -12.82
CA ASP A 106 -12.52 9.75 -12.13
C ASP A 106 -11.69 10.13 -10.89
N ARG A 107 -11.77 9.34 -9.83
CA ARG A 107 -10.90 9.46 -8.65
C ARG A 107 -10.16 8.16 -8.39
N THR A 108 -8.96 8.26 -7.81
CA THR A 108 -8.10 7.10 -7.55
C THR A 108 -7.79 6.98 -6.07
N ASP A 109 -7.84 5.75 -5.54
CA ASP A 109 -7.35 5.36 -4.22
C ASP A 109 -6.15 4.41 -4.37
N THR A 110 -5.31 4.36 -3.34
CA THR A 110 -4.25 3.35 -3.19
C THR A 110 -4.46 2.59 -1.89
N VAL A 111 -4.87 1.34 -2.00
CA VAL A 111 -5.04 0.44 -0.86
C VAL A 111 -3.73 -0.30 -0.60
N THR A 112 -3.20 -0.15 0.60
CA THR A 112 -1.92 -0.74 1.00
C THR A 112 -2.16 -1.94 1.92
N ILE A 113 -1.53 -3.07 1.59
CA ILE A 113 -1.47 -4.29 2.40
C ILE A 113 -0.09 -4.35 3.04
N LYS A 114 -0.02 -4.39 4.38
CA LYS A 114 1.26 -4.51 5.09
C LYS A 114 1.17 -5.40 6.32
N SER A 115 2.33 -5.88 6.75
CA SER A 115 2.58 -6.36 8.11
C SER A 115 3.38 -5.31 8.89
N ASP A 116 3.62 -5.54 10.17
CA ASP A 116 4.42 -4.64 11.03
C ASP A 116 5.84 -4.36 10.49
N TYR A 117 6.41 -5.30 9.71
CA TYR A 117 7.81 -5.26 9.29
C TYR A 117 7.99 -5.03 7.78
N TRP A 118 6.92 -5.16 6.99
CA TRP A 118 7.00 -5.21 5.53
C TRP A 118 5.74 -4.65 4.86
N ILE A 119 5.94 -3.78 3.86
CA ILE A 119 4.89 -3.30 2.96
C ILE A 119 4.76 -4.31 1.81
N GLY A 120 3.60 -4.95 1.72
CA GLY A 120 3.34 -6.06 0.81
C GLY A 120 2.96 -5.64 -0.60
N LYS A 121 1.82 -4.98 -0.74
CA LYS A 121 1.26 -4.57 -2.03
C LYS A 121 0.52 -3.25 -1.89
N GLU A 122 0.64 -2.44 -2.92
CA GLU A 122 -0.24 -1.31 -3.18
C GLU A 122 -1.18 -1.67 -4.32
N VAL A 123 -2.48 -1.51 -4.12
CA VAL A 123 -3.54 -1.81 -5.07
C VAL A 123 -4.19 -0.49 -5.49
N SER A 124 -4.17 -0.18 -6.79
CA SER A 124 -4.79 1.03 -7.32
C SER A 124 -6.28 0.80 -7.55
N ILE A 125 -7.15 1.63 -6.97
CA ILE A 125 -8.59 1.57 -7.21
C ILE A 125 -9.04 2.82 -7.94
N ILE A 126 -9.55 2.66 -9.16
CA ILE A 126 -10.07 3.75 -9.98
C ILE A 126 -11.59 3.73 -9.89
N GLN A 127 -12.17 4.73 -9.25
CA GLN A 127 -13.62 4.91 -9.23
C GLN A 127 -14.02 5.92 -10.30
N LYS A 128 -14.87 5.49 -11.23
CA LYS A 128 -15.33 6.36 -12.32
C LYS A 128 -16.08 7.60 -11.82
N GLY A 129 -16.03 8.68 -12.58
CA GLY A 129 -16.92 9.82 -12.43
C GLY A 129 -18.34 9.52 -12.93
N ILE A 130 -19.32 10.36 -12.58
CA ILE A 130 -20.69 10.26 -13.09
C ILE A 130 -20.67 10.40 -14.62
N ALA A 131 -21.38 9.50 -15.29
CA ALA A 131 -21.62 9.61 -16.73
C ALA A 131 -22.49 10.82 -17.03
N TYR A 132 -22.07 11.67 -17.96
CA TYR A 132 -22.90 12.75 -18.49
C TYR A 132 -22.95 12.72 -20.01
N LEU A 133 -24.08 13.19 -20.57
CA LEU A 133 -24.27 13.42 -21.98
C LEU A 133 -25.08 14.70 -22.13
N THR A 134 -24.52 15.71 -22.78
CA THR A 134 -25.19 16.98 -23.07
C THR A 134 -25.03 17.34 -24.54
N LEU A 135 -26.01 18.07 -25.06
CA LEU A 135 -25.97 18.64 -26.40
C LEU A 135 -25.65 20.12 -26.29
N GLU A 136 -24.80 20.63 -27.18
CA GLU A 136 -24.56 22.06 -27.35
C GLU A 136 -24.97 22.48 -28.76
N ASN A 137 -25.62 23.63 -28.86
CA ASN A 137 -26.20 24.13 -30.11
C ASN A 137 -27.22 23.13 -30.69
N ALA A 138 -28.02 22.50 -29.85
CA ALA A 138 -29.12 21.62 -30.29
C ALA A 138 -30.50 22.22 -29.99
N ASP A 139 -30.54 23.43 -29.42
CA ASP A 139 -31.78 24.14 -29.14
C ASP A 139 -32.35 24.69 -30.48
N ASP A 140 -33.65 24.51 -30.69
CA ASP A 140 -34.40 25.02 -31.85
C ASP A 140 -33.88 24.58 -33.23
N LEU A 141 -33.55 23.28 -33.40
CA LEU A 141 -33.35 22.70 -34.73
C LEU A 141 -34.64 22.74 -35.56
N LEU A 142 -34.71 23.69 -36.50
CA LEU A 142 -35.68 23.67 -37.59
C LEU A 142 -34.92 23.48 -38.90
N LEU A 143 -35.07 22.30 -39.50
CA LEU A 143 -34.58 22.03 -40.85
C LEU A 143 -35.68 22.43 -41.84
N GLU A 144 -35.46 23.50 -42.61
CA GLU A 144 -36.35 23.86 -43.71
C GLU A 144 -36.16 22.87 -44.88
N LYS A 145 -37.13 22.83 -45.80
CA LYS A 145 -37.25 21.81 -46.87
C LYS A 145 -36.11 21.79 -47.90
N GLU A 146 -35.08 22.62 -47.75
CA GLU A 146 -33.90 22.63 -48.59
C GLU A 146 -32.76 21.80 -47.98
N GLU A 147 -31.79 21.37 -48.80
CA GLU A 147 -30.63 20.55 -48.40
C GLU A 147 -29.70 21.28 -47.39
N THR A 148 -30.19 21.49 -46.17
CA THR A 148 -29.46 22.13 -45.08
C THR A 148 -28.92 21.08 -44.13
N THR A 149 -27.60 21.06 -43.98
CA THR A 149 -26.94 20.26 -42.95
C THR A 149 -26.93 21.06 -41.65
N TYR A 150 -27.48 20.50 -40.58
CA TYR A 150 -27.36 21.05 -39.24
C TYR A 150 -26.30 20.27 -38.44
N SER A 151 -25.54 20.99 -37.63
CA SER A 151 -24.52 20.40 -36.75
C SER A 151 -24.74 20.86 -35.31
N PHE A 152 -24.78 19.90 -34.39
CA PHE A 152 -24.72 20.13 -32.96
C PHE A 152 -23.53 19.36 -32.37
N ASN A 153 -23.08 19.75 -31.19
CA ASN A 153 -22.00 19.06 -30.50
C ASN A 153 -22.57 18.15 -29.41
N VAL A 154 -21.99 16.96 -29.28
CA VAL A 154 -22.25 16.05 -28.15
C VAL A 154 -21.06 16.12 -27.21
N LYS A 155 -21.31 16.50 -25.95
CA LYS A 155 -20.31 16.42 -24.87
C LYS A 155 -20.65 15.23 -23.98
N SER A 156 -19.69 14.32 -23.83
CA SER A 156 -19.83 13.13 -23.01
C SER A 156 -18.47 12.70 -22.48
N ASN A 157 -18.42 12.21 -21.24
CA ASN A 157 -17.25 11.53 -20.69
C ASN A 157 -17.32 9.99 -20.87
N GLN A 158 -18.36 9.50 -21.54
CA GLN A 158 -18.54 8.10 -21.89
C GLN A 158 -18.66 7.92 -23.41
N ASN A 159 -18.41 6.69 -23.88
CA ASN A 159 -18.73 6.33 -25.26
C ASN A 159 -20.23 6.53 -25.52
N TRP A 160 -20.56 7.09 -26.68
CA TRP A 160 -21.94 7.38 -27.07
C TRP A 160 -22.19 6.95 -28.52
N SER A 161 -23.46 6.73 -28.85
CA SER A 161 -23.93 6.43 -30.20
C SER A 161 -25.21 7.21 -30.47
N ALA A 162 -25.43 7.61 -31.71
CA ALA A 162 -26.68 8.21 -32.18
C ALA A 162 -27.30 7.32 -33.27
N ALA A 163 -28.62 7.19 -33.25
CA ALA A 163 -29.39 6.47 -34.26
C ALA A 163 -30.70 7.21 -34.52
N VAL A 164 -31.15 7.22 -35.78
CA VAL A 164 -32.49 7.70 -36.15
C VAL A 164 -33.47 6.63 -35.72
N THR A 165 -34.38 6.97 -34.80
CA THR A 165 -35.36 6.01 -34.27
C THR A 165 -36.69 6.04 -35.03
N GLU A 166 -37.03 7.18 -35.65
CA GLU A 166 -38.27 7.41 -36.40
C GLU A 166 -38.04 8.45 -37.51
N GLY A 167 -38.72 8.29 -38.66
CA GLY A 167 -38.65 9.17 -39.83
C GLY A 167 -38.57 8.38 -41.16
N ASP A 168 -39.39 8.76 -42.14
CA ASP A 168 -39.33 8.22 -43.51
C ASP A 168 -38.43 9.11 -44.40
N GLU A 169 -37.78 8.51 -45.41
CA GLU A 169 -36.99 9.21 -46.44
C GLU A 169 -37.81 10.23 -47.26
#